data_AF-A0A8T7E0P9-F1
#
_entry.id   AF-A0A8T7E0P9-F1
#
_cell.length_a   1.000
_cell.length_b   1.000
_cell.length_c   1.000
_cell.angle_alpha   90.00
_cell.angle_beta   90.00
_cell.angle_gamma   90.00
#
_symmetry.space_group_name_H-M   'P 1'
#
loop_
_entity.id
_entity.type
_entity.pdbx_description
1 polymer ?
#
loop_
_entity_poly.entity_id
_entity_poly.type
_entity_poly.pdbx_seq_one_letter_code
_entity_poly.pdbx_strand_id
1 'polypeptide(L)'
;ESGNWVVAQFGGYPALAGNVRRLALALADLGIVEAKTADPGRYARIGVDDPGPDNAIARGITLRDAAGAPLASLIVGAQRESSIGATAQYYVRRGGEQQSFLVAGDLAADADPLRWIRNDIVDVPAGRVRTVNISHSDGDTVRLMRPERGADMLLPELPDGARPTSQAALSSLAAILSNVRVDGVAAAATVAGAKPGSTVQISTFDGLVAAISEFETSGATWYAFRFAFAPDQVIPPESEQAGDDAAPPGMPGMEPEPVDDEALAAELTARVEGWVYQLPEFKRSMLGKRLDELTTTAAPEAGTPQ
;
A
#
# COMPACT_ATOMS: atom_id res chain seq x y z
N GLU A 1 -10.39 23.73 10.93
CA GLU A 1 -9.49 22.57 10.73
C GLU A 1 -10.31 21.32 10.99
N SER A 2 -10.46 20.46 9.97
CA SER A 2 -11.24 19.23 10.04
C SER A 2 -10.62 18.28 11.06
N GLY A 3 -11.32 18.04 12.18
CA GLY A 3 -10.87 17.29 13.37
C GLY A 3 -10.60 15.80 13.15
N ASN A 4 -9.78 15.47 12.17
CA ASN A 4 -9.35 14.12 11.83
C ASN A 4 -7.97 13.86 12.44
N TRP A 5 -7.77 12.67 13.00
CA TRP A 5 -6.47 12.23 13.47
C TRP A 5 -5.50 12.06 12.29
N VAL A 6 -4.24 12.41 12.49
CA VAL A 6 -3.20 12.37 11.46
C VAL A 6 -1.92 11.73 11.97
N VAL A 7 -1.09 11.23 11.05
CA VAL A 7 0.25 10.71 11.34
C VAL A 7 1.29 11.74 10.91
N ALA A 8 1.95 12.35 11.90
CA ALA A 8 2.89 13.45 11.67
C ALA A 8 4.11 13.04 10.84
N GLN A 9 4.64 11.83 11.04
CA GLN A 9 5.76 11.27 10.29
C GLN A 9 5.49 11.19 8.78
N PHE A 10 4.21 11.18 8.39
CA PHE A 10 3.75 11.15 7.01
C PHE A 10 3.16 12.49 6.56
N GLY A 11 3.66 13.60 7.11
CA GLY A 11 3.28 14.95 6.69
C GLY A 11 1.80 15.27 6.93
N GLY A 12 1.17 14.63 7.91
CA GLY A 12 -0.24 14.83 8.24
C GLY A 12 -1.21 13.91 7.51
N TYR A 13 -0.74 12.77 6.97
CA TYR A 13 -1.62 11.77 6.36
C TYR A 13 -2.71 11.30 7.34
N PRO A 14 -3.97 11.12 6.90
CA PRO A 14 -5.05 10.70 7.78
C PRO A 14 -4.76 9.36 8.47
N ALA A 15 -4.90 9.35 9.79
CA ALA A 15 -4.84 8.13 10.58
C ALA A 15 -6.16 7.35 10.47
N LEU A 16 -6.09 6.03 10.61
CA LEU A 16 -7.24 5.15 10.74
C LEU A 16 -7.94 5.43 12.07
N ALA A 17 -9.05 6.15 12.02
CA ALA A 17 -9.84 6.52 13.21
C ALA A 17 -10.22 5.30 14.07
N GLY A 18 -10.47 4.15 13.44
CA GLY A 18 -10.72 2.89 14.14
C GLY A 18 -9.55 2.41 14.99
N ASN A 19 -8.30 2.58 14.52
CA ASN A 19 -7.10 2.21 15.27
C ASN A 19 -6.87 3.18 16.43
N VAL A 20 -7.04 4.48 16.20
CA VAL A 20 -6.94 5.50 17.26
C VAL A 20 -7.97 5.26 18.36
N ARG A 21 -9.23 5.01 17.99
CA ARG A 21 -10.30 4.69 18.96
C ARG A 21 -10.00 3.41 19.73
N ARG A 22 -9.52 2.36 19.04
CA ARG A 22 -9.16 1.09 19.68
C ARG A 22 -8.05 1.28 20.71
N LEU A 23 -6.99 2.03 20.38
CA LEU A 23 -5.93 2.33 21.32
C LEU A 23 -6.44 3.13 22.53
N ALA A 24 -7.27 4.16 22.30
CA ALA A 24 -7.81 4.97 23.38
C ALA A 24 -8.65 4.13 24.37
N LEU A 25 -9.50 3.23 23.86
CA LEU A 25 -10.25 2.29 24.69
C LEU A 25 -9.34 1.30 25.42
N ALA A 26 -8.36 0.71 24.71
CA ALA A 26 -7.41 -0.22 25.31
C ALA A 26 -6.65 0.43 26.48
N LEU A 27 -6.23 1.69 26.36
CA LEU A 27 -5.57 2.43 27.43
C LEU A 27 -6.48 2.66 28.65
N ALA A 28 -7.77 2.92 28.42
CA ALA A 28 -8.74 3.12 29.49
C ALA A 28 -9.07 1.81 30.24
N ASP A 29 -9.06 0.68 29.52
CA ASP A 29 -9.40 -0.64 30.04
C ASP A 29 -8.20 -1.40 30.65
N LEU A 30 -6.99 -0.82 30.63
CA LEU A 30 -5.79 -1.45 31.19
C LEU A 30 -5.97 -1.75 32.69
N GLY A 31 -5.94 -3.03 33.04
CA GLY A 31 -6.01 -3.49 34.43
C GLY A 31 -4.62 -3.62 35.04
N ILE A 32 -4.38 -3.00 36.19
CA ILE A 32 -3.15 -3.24 36.97
C ILE A 32 -3.24 -4.64 37.59
N VAL A 33 -2.24 -5.47 37.28
CA VAL A 33 -2.10 -6.82 37.84
C VAL A 33 -1.20 -6.80 39.07
N GLU A 34 -0.05 -6.12 38.98
CA GLU A 34 0.95 -6.14 40.04
C GLU A 34 1.81 -4.86 40.00
N ALA A 35 2.12 -4.30 41.18
CA ALA A 35 3.16 -3.29 41.29
C ALA A 35 4.54 -3.92 41.05
N LYS A 36 5.38 -3.23 40.27
CA LYS A 36 6.76 -3.66 39.96
C LYS A 36 7.76 -2.72 40.64
N THR A 37 8.90 -2.47 40.00
CA THR A 37 9.97 -1.71 40.62
C THR A 37 9.68 -0.20 40.61
N ALA A 38 10.07 0.49 41.69
CA ALA A 38 10.16 1.94 41.74
C ALA A 38 11.62 2.44 41.66
N ASP A 39 12.58 1.54 41.49
CA ASP A 39 14.02 1.84 41.39
C ASP A 39 14.39 2.05 39.92
N PRO A 40 14.77 3.28 39.51
CA PRO A 40 15.14 3.58 38.13
C PRO A 40 16.28 2.71 37.60
N GLY A 41 17.19 2.25 38.46
CA GLY A 41 18.28 1.35 38.08
C GLY A 41 17.83 -0.03 37.57
N ARG A 42 16.53 -0.35 37.66
CA ARG A 42 15.95 -1.63 37.25
C ARG A 42 15.01 -1.52 36.06
N TYR A 43 14.69 -0.32 35.57
CA TYR A 43 13.73 -0.12 34.48
C TYR A 43 14.16 -0.81 33.18
N ALA A 44 15.46 -0.80 32.85
CA ALA A 44 15.97 -1.38 31.61
C ALA A 44 15.64 -2.88 31.47
N ARG A 45 15.50 -3.58 32.60
CA ARG A 45 15.15 -5.01 32.63
C ARG A 45 13.73 -5.30 32.15
N ILE A 46 12.84 -4.32 32.26
CA ILE A 46 11.43 -4.43 31.86
C ILE A 46 11.04 -3.41 30.78
N GLY A 47 12.01 -2.63 30.29
CA GLY A 47 11.84 -1.68 29.21
C GLY A 47 10.96 -0.47 29.54
N VAL A 48 10.93 -0.01 30.79
CA VAL A 48 10.08 1.13 31.21
C VAL A 48 10.89 2.41 31.49
N ASP A 49 12.14 2.46 31.03
CA ASP A 49 12.89 3.71 30.93
C ASP A 49 12.21 4.68 29.97
N ASP A 50 12.55 5.96 30.07
CA ASP A 50 12.01 6.94 29.13
C ASP A 50 12.38 6.55 27.68
N PRO A 51 11.43 6.64 26.72
CA PRO A 51 11.70 6.35 25.32
C PRO A 51 12.78 7.26 24.75
N GLY A 52 13.66 6.71 23.93
CA GLY A 52 14.76 7.44 23.31
C GLY A 52 15.46 6.62 22.24
N PRO A 53 16.37 7.22 21.46
CA PRO A 53 17.04 6.55 20.34
C PRO A 53 17.82 5.30 20.77
N ASP A 54 18.31 5.25 22.01
CA ASP A 54 19.07 4.12 22.56
C ASP A 54 18.17 3.08 23.27
N ASN A 55 16.86 3.31 23.34
CA ASN A 55 15.90 2.45 24.05
C ASN A 55 14.75 2.04 23.13
N ALA A 56 15.01 1.07 22.26
CA ALA A 56 14.04 0.55 21.31
C ALA A 56 12.89 -0.28 21.95
N ILE A 57 12.99 -0.60 23.24
CA ILE A 57 11.98 -1.43 23.94
C ILE A 57 10.83 -0.55 24.43
N ALA A 58 11.15 0.63 25.00
CA ALA A 58 10.14 1.51 25.57
C ALA A 58 9.39 2.28 24.48
N ARG A 59 8.06 2.18 24.50
CA ARG A 59 7.16 2.96 23.66
C ARG A 59 6.43 4.00 24.50
N GLY A 60 6.56 5.27 24.13
CA GLY A 60 5.85 6.36 24.77
C GLY A 60 4.49 6.61 24.12
N ILE A 61 3.45 6.68 24.93
CA ILE A 61 2.12 7.11 24.51
C ILE A 61 1.75 8.33 25.33
N THR A 62 1.49 9.45 24.67
CA THR A 62 1.03 10.68 25.31
C THR A 62 -0.28 11.12 24.69
N LEU A 63 -1.32 11.20 25.52
CA LEU A 63 -2.59 11.81 25.13
C LEU A 63 -2.55 13.29 25.47
N ARG A 64 -2.95 14.13 24.53
CA ARG A 64 -3.02 15.58 24.70
C ARG A 64 -4.42 16.08 24.39
N ASP A 65 -4.80 17.19 25.02
CA ASP A 65 -6.02 17.89 24.67
C ASP A 65 -5.84 18.76 23.41
N ALA A 66 -6.90 19.45 23.01
CA ALA A 66 -6.89 20.34 21.85
C ALA A 66 -5.94 21.55 22.01
N ALA A 67 -5.59 21.94 23.23
CA ALA A 67 -4.60 22.99 23.51
C ALA A 67 -3.15 22.44 23.53
N GLY A 68 -2.97 21.13 23.32
CA GLY A 68 -1.68 20.45 23.37
C GLY A 68 -1.20 20.12 24.78
N ALA A 69 -2.02 20.34 25.81
CA ALA A 69 -1.66 20.00 27.18
C ALA A 69 -1.74 18.48 27.38
N PRO A 70 -0.77 17.85 28.08
CA PRO A 70 -0.78 16.41 28.32
C PRO A 70 -1.92 16.04 29.29
N LEU A 71 -2.79 15.12 28.87
CA LEU A 71 -3.86 14.54 29.68
C LEU A 71 -3.39 13.28 30.40
N ALA A 72 -2.61 12.45 29.71
CA ALA A 72 -2.05 11.22 30.25
C ALA A 72 -0.76 10.85 29.50
N SER A 73 0.16 10.19 30.19
CA SER A 73 1.39 9.66 29.60
C SER A 73 1.66 8.26 30.14
N LEU A 74 1.93 7.33 29.24
CA LEU A 74 2.24 5.94 29.55
C LEU A 74 3.50 5.53 28.79
N ILE A 75 4.44 4.93 29.51
CA ILE A 75 5.60 4.26 28.96
C ILE A 75 5.29 2.77 28.97
N VAL A 76 5.33 2.15 27.80
CA VAL A 76 5.02 0.75 27.59
C VAL A 76 6.33 0.02 27.28
N GLY A 77 6.72 -0.87 28.17
CA GLY A 77 7.91 -1.69 28.03
C GLY A 77 7.63 -3.05 27.43
N ALA A 78 8.40 -4.03 27.89
CA ALA A 78 8.36 -5.39 27.37
C ALA A 78 6.98 -6.03 27.58
N GLN A 79 6.54 -6.81 26.59
CA GLN A 79 5.43 -7.73 26.76
C GLN A 79 5.90 -8.95 27.55
N ARG A 80 5.13 -9.36 28.55
CA ARG A 80 5.39 -10.59 29.28
C ARG A 80 4.94 -11.77 28.42
N GLU A 81 5.82 -12.75 28.26
CA GLU A 81 5.48 -14.01 27.60
C GLU A 81 4.28 -14.67 28.29
N SER A 82 3.31 -15.10 27.49
CA SER A 82 2.10 -15.76 27.96
C SER A 82 1.70 -16.88 27.02
N SER A 83 0.99 -17.87 27.54
CA SER A 83 0.42 -18.95 26.72
C SER A 83 -0.56 -18.40 25.68
N ILE A 84 -0.73 -19.13 24.57
CA ILE A 84 -1.69 -18.78 23.52
C ILE A 84 -3.09 -18.66 24.13
N GLY A 85 -3.81 -17.58 23.82
CA GLY A 85 -5.15 -17.31 24.32
C GLY A 85 -5.21 -16.65 25.70
N ALA A 86 -4.09 -16.50 26.41
CA ALA A 86 -4.03 -15.67 27.59
C ALA A 86 -4.12 -14.18 27.24
N THR A 87 -4.70 -13.38 28.14
CA THR A 87 -4.69 -11.92 28.01
C THR A 87 -3.26 -11.41 28.01
N ALA A 88 -2.92 -10.58 27.03
CA ALA A 88 -1.60 -9.99 26.92
C ALA A 88 -1.29 -9.15 28.18
N GLN A 89 -0.03 -9.22 28.61
CA GLN A 89 0.46 -8.47 29.76
C GLN A 89 1.68 -7.65 29.38
N TYR A 90 1.73 -6.42 29.85
CA TYR A 90 2.79 -5.46 29.53
C TYR A 90 3.36 -4.86 30.81
N TYR A 91 4.67 -4.66 30.85
CA TYR A 91 5.26 -3.76 31.84
C TYR A 91 5.02 -2.32 31.41
N VAL A 92 4.57 -1.48 32.35
CA VAL A 92 4.29 -0.07 32.07
C VAL A 92 4.74 0.83 33.21
N ARG A 93 4.93 2.11 32.91
CA ARG A 93 5.16 3.17 33.90
C ARG A 93 4.41 4.42 33.46
N ARG A 94 3.70 5.08 34.38
CA ARG A 94 3.09 6.38 34.08
C ARG A 94 4.18 7.44 33.94
N GLY A 95 4.02 8.35 33.00
CA GLY A 95 4.98 9.44 32.80
C GLY A 95 5.10 10.28 34.07
N GLY A 96 6.33 10.57 34.50
CA GLY A 96 6.62 11.33 35.71
C GLY A 96 6.52 10.55 37.03
N GLU A 97 6.03 9.30 37.01
CA GLU A 97 6.00 8.45 38.20
C GLU A 97 7.21 7.51 38.26
N GLN A 98 7.66 7.19 39.48
CA GLN A 98 8.71 6.20 39.69
C GLN A 98 8.16 4.77 39.72
N GLN A 99 6.92 4.57 40.15
CA GLN A 99 6.35 3.24 40.27
C GLN A 99 6.01 2.65 38.89
N SER A 100 6.56 1.47 38.58
CA SER A 100 6.16 0.67 37.41
C SER A 100 5.13 -0.40 37.80
N PHE A 101 4.41 -0.92 36.81
CA PHE A 101 3.36 -1.90 36.98
C PHE A 101 3.43 -2.99 35.90
N LEU A 102 2.92 -4.16 36.21
CA LEU A 102 2.47 -5.11 35.21
C LEU A 102 0.97 -4.89 35.01
N VAL A 103 0.55 -4.69 33.76
CA VAL A 103 -0.87 -4.52 33.39
C VAL A 103 -1.31 -5.65 32.46
N ALA A 104 -2.61 -5.92 32.44
CA ALA A 104 -3.26 -6.84 31.51
C ALA A 104 -4.22 -6.06 30.59
N GLY A 105 -4.19 -6.40 29.30
CA GLY A 105 -5.01 -5.79 28.27
C GLY A 105 -4.35 -5.91 26.90
N ASP A 106 -5.13 -5.77 25.82
CA ASP A 106 -4.61 -5.80 24.45
C ASP A 106 -4.19 -4.39 24.00
N LEU A 107 -2.89 -4.09 24.14
CA LEU A 107 -2.36 -2.79 23.78
C LEU A 107 -1.96 -2.78 22.29
N ALA A 108 -2.92 -2.43 21.44
CA ALA A 108 -2.74 -2.25 19.98
C ALA A 108 -1.94 -0.98 19.62
N ALA A 109 -0.85 -0.69 20.33
CA ALA A 109 0.01 0.47 20.13
C ALA A 109 1.22 0.11 19.26
N ASP A 110 1.00 -0.02 17.95
CA ASP A 110 2.08 -0.35 17.03
C ASP A 110 3.06 0.83 16.88
N ALA A 111 4.36 0.52 16.88
CA ALA A 111 5.41 1.53 16.71
C ALA A 111 5.61 1.88 15.23
N ASP A 112 5.22 0.99 14.31
CA ASP A 112 5.27 1.21 12.88
C ASP A 112 4.19 2.22 12.46
N PRO A 113 4.55 3.42 11.97
CA PRO A 113 3.59 4.42 11.50
C PRO A 113 2.67 3.90 10.37
N LEU A 114 3.12 2.94 9.56
CA LEU A 114 2.30 2.37 8.47
C LEU A 114 1.06 1.65 9.00
N ARG A 115 1.09 1.16 10.25
CA ARG A 115 -0.04 0.48 10.90
C ARG A 115 -1.13 1.45 11.36
N TRP A 116 -0.86 2.75 11.29
CA TRP A 116 -1.79 3.80 11.66
C TRP A 116 -2.51 4.41 10.47
N ILE A 117 -2.13 4.09 9.24
CA ILE A 117 -2.70 4.67 8.03
C ILE A 117 -3.36 3.60 7.15
N ARG A 118 -4.23 4.04 6.23
CA ARG A 118 -4.62 3.19 5.10
C ARG A 118 -3.43 3.10 4.14
N ASN A 119 -2.73 1.98 4.15
CA ASN A 119 -1.57 1.74 3.30
C ASN A 119 -1.87 0.89 2.05
N ASP A 120 -3.11 0.43 1.88
CA ASP A 120 -3.63 -0.14 0.63
C ASP A 120 -4.16 0.97 -0.29
N ILE A 121 -3.64 1.04 -1.50
CA ILE A 121 -4.02 2.07 -2.48
C ILE A 121 -5.08 1.54 -3.42
N VAL A 122 -4.81 0.42 -4.07
CA VAL A 122 -5.67 -0.18 -5.09
C VAL A 122 -5.42 -1.68 -5.16
N ASP A 123 -6.48 -2.45 -5.44
CA ASP A 123 -6.40 -3.88 -5.72
C ASP A 123 -7.26 -4.22 -6.92
N VAL A 124 -6.66 -4.11 -8.12
CA VAL A 124 -7.30 -4.49 -9.38
C VAL A 124 -6.66 -5.81 -9.86
N PRO A 125 -7.45 -6.88 -10.03
CA PRO A 125 -6.95 -8.14 -10.57
C PRO A 125 -6.32 -7.98 -11.97
N ALA A 126 -5.19 -8.64 -12.20
CA ALA A 126 -4.47 -8.57 -13.48
C ALA A 126 -5.32 -8.98 -14.71
N GLY A 127 -6.30 -9.86 -14.52
CA GLY A 127 -7.23 -10.29 -15.58
C GLY A 127 -8.14 -9.17 -16.11
N ARG A 128 -8.34 -8.10 -15.33
CA ARG A 128 -9.10 -6.91 -15.75
C ARG A 128 -8.27 -5.96 -16.60
N VAL A 129 -6.94 -6.03 -16.51
CA VAL A 129 -6.03 -5.13 -17.23
C VAL A 129 -6.00 -5.48 -18.72
N ARG A 130 -6.30 -4.47 -19.53
CA ARG A 130 -6.31 -4.52 -20.99
C ARG A 130 -5.07 -3.89 -21.59
N THR A 131 -4.62 -2.73 -21.09
CA THR A 131 -3.43 -2.06 -21.62
C THR A 131 -2.51 -1.59 -20.50
N VAL A 132 -1.21 -1.62 -20.77
CA VAL A 132 -0.17 -1.02 -19.93
C VAL A 132 0.77 -0.24 -20.84
N ASN A 133 0.88 1.06 -20.63
CA ASN A 133 1.78 1.94 -21.37
C ASN A 133 2.76 2.57 -20.38
N ILE A 134 4.04 2.29 -20.51
CA ILE A 134 5.12 2.93 -19.75
C ILE A 134 5.84 3.89 -20.69
N SER A 135 6.07 5.12 -20.25
CA SER A 135 6.79 6.15 -21.00
C SER A 135 7.86 6.78 -20.11
N HIS A 136 9.10 6.71 -20.55
CA HIS A 136 10.26 7.26 -19.86
C HIS A 136 10.62 8.65 -20.41
N SER A 137 11.22 9.49 -19.58
CA SER A 137 11.59 10.86 -19.92
C SER A 137 12.65 10.97 -21.02
N ASP A 138 13.40 9.89 -21.28
CA ASP A 138 14.40 9.80 -22.35
C ASP A 138 13.83 9.28 -23.68
N GLY A 139 12.52 8.98 -23.73
CA GLY A 139 11.79 8.57 -24.92
C GLY A 139 11.58 7.07 -25.07
N ASP A 140 12.13 6.23 -24.19
CA ASP A 140 11.81 4.79 -24.18
C ASP A 140 10.35 4.55 -23.81
N THR A 141 9.71 3.61 -24.50
CA THR A 141 8.30 3.27 -24.28
C THR A 141 8.07 1.78 -24.32
N VAL A 142 7.21 1.31 -23.42
CA VAL A 142 6.74 -0.08 -23.37
C VAL A 142 5.22 -0.06 -23.48
N ARG A 143 4.68 -0.73 -24.51
CA ARG A 143 3.23 -0.83 -24.74
C ARG A 143 2.82 -2.29 -24.74
N LEU A 144 2.03 -2.70 -23.76
CA LEU A 144 1.43 -4.02 -23.72
C LEU A 144 -0.09 -3.92 -23.94
N MET A 145 -0.66 -4.95 -24.59
CA MET A 145 -2.11 -5.10 -24.68
C MET A 145 -2.55 -6.54 -24.45
N ARG A 146 -3.75 -6.71 -23.90
CA ARG A 146 -4.53 -7.94 -23.92
C ARG A 146 -5.66 -7.79 -24.94
N PRO A 147 -5.77 -8.67 -25.94
CA PRO A 147 -6.80 -8.53 -26.97
C PRO A 147 -8.21 -8.72 -26.41
N GLU A 148 -8.38 -9.69 -25.51
CA GLU A 148 -9.67 -10.05 -24.90
C GLU A 148 -9.47 -10.57 -23.48
N ARG A 149 -10.56 -10.70 -22.71
CA ARG A 149 -10.51 -11.23 -21.34
C ARG A 149 -10.02 -12.67 -21.38
N GLY A 150 -9.11 -13.03 -20.47
CA GLY A 150 -8.55 -14.39 -20.39
C GLY A 150 -7.42 -14.69 -21.38
N ALA A 151 -7.23 -13.90 -22.44
CA ALA A 151 -6.09 -14.05 -23.36
C ALA A 151 -4.78 -13.58 -22.73
N ASP A 152 -3.65 -13.95 -23.32
CA ASP A 152 -2.32 -13.55 -22.87
C ASP A 152 -2.02 -12.06 -23.10
N MET A 153 -1.20 -11.45 -22.23
CA MET A 153 -0.64 -10.11 -22.48
C MET A 153 0.38 -10.19 -23.62
N LEU A 154 0.31 -9.25 -24.56
CA LEU A 154 1.15 -9.17 -25.74
C LEU A 154 1.96 -7.87 -25.74
N LEU A 155 3.13 -7.91 -26.38
CA LEU A 155 3.98 -6.76 -26.68
C LEU A 155 3.95 -6.53 -28.20
N PRO A 156 2.97 -5.74 -28.72
CA PRO A 156 2.76 -5.59 -30.18
C PRO A 156 3.87 -4.83 -30.89
N GLU A 157 4.54 -3.90 -30.21
CA GLU A 157 5.63 -3.10 -30.76
C GLU A 157 6.96 -3.75 -30.38
N LEU A 158 7.50 -4.56 -31.28
CA LEU A 158 8.79 -5.23 -31.13
C LEU A 158 9.78 -4.71 -32.19
N PRO A 159 11.05 -4.46 -31.83
CA PRO A 159 12.11 -4.25 -32.82
C PRO A 159 12.25 -5.47 -33.75
N ASP A 160 12.72 -5.24 -34.97
CA ASP A 160 12.93 -6.32 -35.95
C ASP A 160 13.84 -7.42 -35.38
N GLY A 161 13.36 -8.67 -35.45
CA GLY A 161 14.09 -9.84 -34.95
C GLY A 161 14.06 -10.03 -33.43
N ALA A 162 13.40 -9.13 -32.68
CA ALA A 162 13.20 -9.28 -31.24
C ALA A 162 12.00 -10.18 -30.93
N ARG A 163 12.07 -10.88 -29.80
CA ARG A 163 10.92 -11.57 -29.19
C ARG A 163 10.82 -11.26 -27.71
N PRO A 164 9.62 -11.34 -27.10
CA PRO A 164 9.49 -11.18 -25.67
C PRO A 164 10.35 -12.19 -24.90
N THR A 165 11.03 -11.75 -23.85
CA THR A 165 11.89 -12.60 -23.02
C THR A 165 11.12 -13.74 -22.37
N SER A 166 9.89 -13.47 -21.90
CA SER A 166 8.97 -14.50 -21.41
C SER A 166 7.54 -13.98 -21.27
N GLN A 167 6.56 -14.87 -21.34
CA GLN A 167 5.15 -14.54 -21.05
C GLN A 167 4.94 -14.12 -19.58
N ALA A 168 5.70 -14.71 -18.66
CA ALA A 168 5.63 -14.36 -17.24
C ALA A 168 6.04 -12.89 -16.98
N ALA A 169 7.04 -12.37 -17.70
CA ALA A 169 7.44 -10.96 -17.60
C ALA A 169 6.30 -10.03 -18.03
N LEU A 170 5.63 -10.32 -19.16
CA LEU A 170 4.50 -9.53 -19.63
C LEU A 170 3.30 -9.59 -18.67
N SER A 171 2.96 -10.80 -18.19
CA SER A 171 1.89 -11.01 -17.21
C SER A 171 2.15 -10.29 -15.88
N SER A 172 3.41 -10.15 -15.47
CA SER A 172 3.77 -9.43 -14.24
C SER A 172 3.41 -7.94 -14.31
N LEU A 173 3.50 -7.33 -15.51
CA LEU A 173 3.13 -5.93 -15.72
C LEU A 173 1.62 -5.70 -15.67
N ALA A 174 0.82 -6.70 -16.03
CA ALA A 174 -0.63 -6.63 -15.82
C ALA A 174 -1.01 -6.66 -14.33
N ALA A 175 -0.13 -7.13 -13.44
CA ALA A 175 -0.36 -7.18 -11.99
C ALA A 175 0.11 -5.91 -11.23
N ILE A 176 0.49 -4.84 -11.93
CA ILE A 176 0.93 -3.58 -11.30
C ILE A 176 -0.10 -3.05 -10.31
N LEU A 177 -1.39 -3.06 -10.66
CA LEU A 177 -2.48 -2.55 -9.82
C LEU A 177 -3.01 -3.56 -8.79
N SER A 178 -2.53 -4.81 -8.79
CA SER A 178 -2.98 -5.83 -7.83
C SER A 178 -2.28 -5.62 -6.48
N ASN A 179 -3.05 -5.55 -5.39
CA ASN A 179 -2.59 -5.39 -4.01
C ASN A 179 -1.46 -4.34 -3.84
N VAL A 180 -1.70 -3.12 -4.32
CA VAL A 180 -0.75 -2.01 -4.17
C VAL A 180 -0.74 -1.55 -2.72
N ARG A 181 0.34 -1.86 -2.01
CA ARG A 181 0.63 -1.36 -0.66
C ARG A 181 1.84 -0.44 -0.68
N VAL A 182 1.87 0.51 0.23
CA VAL A 182 2.91 1.55 0.29
C VAL A 182 3.81 1.37 1.50
N ASP A 183 5.08 1.72 1.32
CA ASP A 183 6.10 1.74 2.38
C ASP A 183 6.24 3.13 3.01
N GLY A 184 5.60 4.14 2.42
CA GLY A 184 5.62 5.51 2.91
C GLY A 184 4.65 6.41 2.15
N VAL A 185 4.31 7.53 2.76
CA VAL A 185 3.44 8.55 2.14
C VAL A 185 3.86 9.95 2.58
N ALA A 186 3.74 10.90 1.66
CA ALA A 186 4.01 12.31 1.89
C ALA A 186 3.05 13.18 1.07
N ALA A 187 2.90 14.45 1.46
CA ALA A 187 2.08 15.39 0.70
C ALA A 187 2.62 15.55 -0.73
N ALA A 188 1.73 15.74 -1.70
CA ALA A 188 2.08 15.96 -3.11
C ALA A 188 3.00 17.18 -3.31
N ALA A 189 2.99 18.14 -2.38
CA ALA A 189 3.95 19.24 -2.35
C ALA A 189 5.42 18.79 -2.31
N THR A 190 5.71 17.57 -1.83
CA THR A 190 7.06 16.96 -1.81
C THR A 190 7.67 16.86 -3.21
N VAL A 191 6.84 16.65 -4.24
CA VAL A 191 7.27 16.55 -5.64
C VAL A 191 6.88 17.78 -6.47
N ALA A 192 6.46 18.87 -5.83
CA ALA A 192 6.02 20.07 -6.53
C ALA A 192 7.15 20.64 -7.39
N GLY A 193 6.88 20.83 -8.69
CA GLY A 193 7.85 21.33 -9.67
C GLY A 193 8.83 20.29 -10.22
N ALA A 194 8.84 19.07 -9.67
CA ALA A 194 9.58 17.96 -10.27
C ALA A 194 8.88 17.48 -11.56
N LYS A 195 9.68 17.10 -12.57
CA LYS A 195 9.17 16.45 -13.77
C LYS A 195 9.18 14.93 -13.54
N PRO A 196 8.15 14.18 -13.99
CA PRO A 196 8.18 12.74 -13.88
C PRO A 196 9.36 12.14 -14.68
N GLY A 197 10.08 11.21 -14.07
CA GLY A 197 11.12 10.42 -14.75
C GLY A 197 10.52 9.35 -15.65
N SER A 198 9.39 8.79 -15.22
CA SER A 198 8.55 7.87 -16.00
C SER A 198 7.06 8.10 -15.68
N THR A 199 6.20 7.71 -16.61
CA THR A 199 4.75 7.69 -16.44
C THR A 199 4.19 6.36 -16.92
N VAL A 200 3.20 5.83 -16.20
CA VAL A 200 2.53 4.57 -16.53
C VAL A 200 1.03 4.83 -16.65
N GLN A 201 0.43 4.43 -17.75
CA GLN A 201 -1.02 4.44 -17.95
C GLN A 201 -1.52 3.01 -18.11
N ILE A 202 -2.47 2.62 -17.26
CA ILE A 202 -3.08 1.29 -17.24
C ILE A 202 -4.57 1.46 -17.47
N SER A 203 -5.13 0.71 -18.42
CA SER A 203 -6.58 0.72 -18.67
C SER A 203 -7.13 -0.69 -18.54
N THR A 204 -8.30 -0.82 -17.92
CA THR A 204 -9.01 -2.08 -17.75
C THR A 204 -10.06 -2.28 -18.83
N PHE A 205 -10.58 -3.49 -18.99
CA PHE A 205 -11.73 -3.74 -19.87
C PHE A 205 -13.01 -3.09 -19.35
N ASP A 206 -13.10 -2.80 -18.05
CA ASP A 206 -14.30 -2.26 -17.43
C ASP A 206 -14.29 -0.72 -17.34
N GLY A 207 -13.35 -0.05 -18.01
CA GLY A 207 -13.30 1.41 -18.10
C GLY A 207 -12.50 2.13 -17.00
N LEU A 208 -12.01 1.44 -15.97
CA LEU A 208 -11.07 2.04 -15.01
C LEU A 208 -9.73 2.33 -15.69
N VAL A 209 -9.24 3.56 -15.54
CA VAL A 209 -7.93 4.05 -16.01
C VAL A 209 -7.11 4.52 -14.81
N ALA A 210 -5.88 4.04 -14.71
CA ALA A 210 -4.90 4.49 -13.71
C ALA A 210 -3.71 5.16 -14.41
N ALA A 211 -3.36 6.35 -13.97
CA ALA A 211 -2.15 7.07 -14.36
C ALA A 211 -1.22 7.19 -13.16
N ILE A 212 0.01 6.71 -13.31
CA ILE A 212 1.04 6.68 -12.28
C ILE A 212 2.21 7.51 -12.77
N SER A 213 2.71 8.44 -11.95
CA SER A 213 3.86 9.27 -12.28
C SER A 213 4.96 9.06 -11.24
N GLU A 214 6.16 8.72 -11.71
CA GLU A 214 7.34 8.54 -10.87
C GLU A 214 8.15 9.82 -10.77
N PHE A 215 8.54 10.21 -9.57
CA PHE A 215 9.38 11.36 -9.28
C PHE A 215 10.57 10.96 -8.41
N GLU A 216 11.76 11.41 -8.78
CA GLU A 216 12.93 11.31 -7.92
C GLU A 216 13.19 12.67 -7.28
N THR A 217 13.11 12.75 -5.95
CA THR A 217 13.38 13.99 -5.21
C THR A 217 13.93 13.68 -3.82
N SER A 218 14.87 14.51 -3.35
CA SER A 218 15.48 14.38 -2.01
C SER A 218 16.06 12.98 -1.72
N GLY A 219 16.60 12.30 -2.73
CA GLY A 219 17.17 10.94 -2.59
C GLY A 219 16.16 9.81 -2.41
N ALA A 220 14.88 10.06 -2.69
CA ALA A 220 13.81 9.07 -2.64
C ALA A 220 12.97 9.08 -3.92
N THR A 221 12.41 7.92 -4.25
CA THR A 221 11.46 7.75 -5.37
C THR A 221 10.03 7.80 -4.86
N TRP A 222 9.22 8.66 -5.46
CA TRP A 222 7.84 8.93 -5.10
C TRP A 222 6.91 8.68 -6.28
N TYR A 223 5.73 8.12 -6.00
CA TYR A 223 4.72 7.81 -7.01
C TYR A 223 3.43 8.58 -6.72
N ALA A 224 2.95 9.32 -7.71
CA ALA A 224 1.61 9.92 -7.69
C ALA A 224 0.65 9.04 -8.49
N PHE A 225 -0.51 8.74 -7.93
CA PHE A 225 -1.57 8.00 -8.59
C PHE A 225 -2.70 8.97 -8.99
N ARG A 226 -3.31 8.71 -10.14
CA ARG A 226 -4.56 9.32 -10.58
C ARG A 226 -5.44 8.24 -11.17
N PHE A 227 -6.71 8.25 -10.81
CA PHE A 227 -7.68 7.30 -11.33
C PHE A 227 -8.79 8.05 -12.07
N ALA A 228 -9.39 7.40 -13.05
CA ALA A 228 -10.51 7.91 -13.81
C ALA A 228 -11.36 6.76 -14.33
N PHE A 229 -12.63 7.05 -14.61
CA PHE A 229 -13.52 6.16 -15.33
C PHE A 229 -13.69 6.66 -16.77
N ALA A 230 -13.48 5.77 -17.74
CA ALA A 230 -13.58 6.04 -19.17
C ALA A 230 -14.69 5.17 -19.77
N PRO A 231 -15.94 5.67 -19.85
CA PRO A 231 -17.09 4.89 -20.30
C PRO A 231 -16.97 4.44 -21.77
N ASP A 232 -16.23 5.19 -22.58
CA ASP A 232 -15.93 4.87 -23.99
C ASP A 232 -14.93 3.72 -24.15
N GLN A 233 -14.26 3.30 -23.08
CA GLN A 233 -13.29 2.20 -23.08
C GLN A 233 -13.85 0.88 -22.52
N VAL A 234 -15.11 0.89 -22.06
CA VAL A 234 -15.78 -0.28 -21.50
C VAL A 234 -16.00 -1.32 -22.61
N ILE A 235 -15.51 -2.53 -22.37
CA ILE A 235 -15.73 -3.72 -23.18
C ILE A 235 -16.45 -4.74 -22.29
N PRO A 236 -17.76 -4.94 -22.46
CA PRO A 236 -18.52 -5.94 -21.69
C PRO A 236 -17.92 -7.35 -21.85
N PRO A 237 -18.07 -8.24 -20.86
CA PRO A 237 -17.76 -9.65 -21.05
C PRO A 237 -18.64 -10.27 -22.15
N GLU A 238 -18.12 -11.28 -22.86
CA GLU A 238 -18.86 -11.96 -23.94
C GLU A 238 -20.21 -12.54 -23.48
N SER A 239 -20.30 -12.97 -22.22
CA SER A 239 -21.54 -13.48 -21.61
C SER A 239 -22.67 -12.44 -21.56
N GLU A 240 -22.35 -11.15 -21.50
CA GLU A 240 -23.33 -10.05 -21.55
C GLU A 240 -23.64 -9.63 -23.00
N GLN A 241 -22.78 -9.99 -23.95
CA GLN A 241 -22.92 -9.67 -25.38
C GLN A 241 -23.71 -10.75 -26.13
N ALA A 242 -23.63 -12.00 -25.68
CA ALA A 242 -24.45 -13.11 -26.13
C ALA A 242 -25.84 -13.01 -25.46
N GLY A 243 -26.69 -12.10 -25.95
CA GLY A 243 -28.03 -11.86 -25.37
C GLY A 243 -28.84 -13.14 -25.13
N ASP A 244 -29.58 -13.17 -24.01
CA ASP A 244 -30.62 -14.07 -23.44
C ASP A 244 -30.77 -15.57 -23.84
N ASP A 245 -30.14 -16.09 -24.89
CA ASP A 245 -30.40 -17.41 -25.46
C ASP A 245 -29.29 -18.45 -25.20
N ALA A 246 -28.28 -18.16 -24.38
CA ALA A 246 -27.17 -19.08 -24.15
C ALA A 246 -26.60 -19.11 -22.72
N ALA A 247 -27.41 -18.89 -21.68
CA ALA A 247 -27.02 -19.26 -20.32
C ALA A 247 -27.44 -20.71 -20.03
N PRO A 248 -26.52 -21.70 -19.93
CA PRO A 248 -26.85 -22.95 -19.26
C PRO A 248 -27.17 -22.63 -17.79
N PRO A 249 -28.09 -23.36 -17.12
CA PRO A 249 -28.44 -23.07 -15.73
C PRO A 249 -27.24 -23.38 -14.82
N GLY A 250 -26.46 -22.34 -14.51
CA GLY A 250 -25.36 -22.35 -13.57
C GLY A 250 -25.88 -22.37 -12.14
N MET A 251 -25.15 -23.06 -11.25
CA MET A 251 -25.49 -23.22 -9.84
C MET A 251 -25.72 -21.86 -9.14
N PRO A 252 -26.68 -21.76 -8.20
CA PRO A 252 -26.92 -20.52 -7.49
C PRO A 252 -25.77 -20.21 -6.52
N GLY A 253 -25.04 -19.12 -6.78
CA GLY A 253 -24.12 -18.51 -5.82
C GLY A 253 -22.77 -18.12 -6.41
N MET A 254 -22.46 -16.82 -6.31
CA MET A 254 -21.20 -16.15 -6.67
C MET A 254 -20.96 -15.87 -8.15
N GLU A 255 -21.91 -15.24 -8.83
CA GLU A 255 -21.49 -14.17 -9.75
C GLU A 255 -21.04 -13.00 -8.87
N PRO A 256 -19.79 -12.50 -8.99
CA PRO A 256 -19.40 -11.31 -8.28
C PRO A 256 -20.30 -10.16 -8.75
N GLU A 257 -20.90 -9.43 -7.81
CA GLU A 257 -21.63 -8.19 -8.11
C GLU A 257 -20.77 -7.32 -9.05
N PRO A 258 -21.34 -6.79 -10.14
CA PRO A 258 -20.60 -5.93 -11.04
C PRO A 258 -20.01 -4.78 -10.23
N VAL A 259 -18.68 -4.67 -10.23
CA VAL A 259 -18.01 -3.57 -9.57
C VAL A 259 -18.41 -2.30 -10.32
N ASP A 260 -19.04 -1.36 -9.63
CA ASP A 260 -19.28 -0.03 -10.16
C ASP A 260 -17.91 0.68 -10.29
N ASP A 261 -17.30 0.56 -11.47
CA ASP A 261 -15.98 1.13 -11.75
C ASP A 261 -15.97 2.66 -11.75
N GLU A 262 -17.12 3.30 -11.96
CA GLU A 262 -17.26 4.74 -11.79
C GLU A 262 -17.14 5.12 -10.31
N ALA A 263 -17.88 4.44 -9.44
CA ALA A 263 -17.79 4.62 -7.99
C ALA A 263 -16.40 4.27 -7.45
N LEU A 264 -15.79 3.17 -7.93
CA LEU A 264 -14.44 2.77 -7.55
C LEU A 264 -13.41 3.83 -7.97
N ALA A 265 -13.49 4.34 -9.20
CA ALA A 265 -12.57 5.39 -9.66
C ALA A 265 -12.69 6.67 -8.81
N ALA A 266 -13.91 7.06 -8.42
CA ALA A 266 -14.15 8.20 -7.55
C ALA A 266 -13.57 7.97 -6.14
N GLU A 267 -13.76 6.79 -5.55
CA GLU A 267 -13.19 6.44 -4.25
C GLU A 267 -11.66 6.46 -4.27
N LEU A 268 -11.06 5.81 -5.28
CA LEU A 268 -9.61 5.76 -5.45
C LEU A 268 -9.03 7.16 -5.68
N THR A 269 -9.71 8.01 -6.45
CA THR A 269 -9.29 9.40 -6.67
C THR A 269 -9.26 10.18 -5.37
N ALA A 270 -10.35 10.16 -4.59
CA ALA A 270 -10.41 10.84 -3.29
C ALA A 270 -9.37 10.30 -2.29
N ARG A 271 -9.02 9.01 -2.39
CA ARG A 271 -8.02 8.37 -1.54
C ARG A 271 -6.60 8.89 -1.81
N VAL A 272 -6.24 9.09 -3.08
CA VAL A 272 -4.86 9.42 -3.48
C VAL A 272 -4.63 10.91 -3.72
N GLU A 273 -5.69 11.71 -3.79
CA GLU A 273 -5.62 13.13 -4.02
C GLU A 273 -4.77 13.84 -2.95
N GLY A 274 -3.80 14.63 -3.40
CA GLY A 274 -2.91 15.40 -2.52
C GLY A 274 -1.74 14.61 -1.92
N TRP A 275 -1.54 13.34 -2.32
CA TRP A 275 -0.50 12.47 -1.76
C TRP A 275 0.43 11.86 -2.81
N VAL A 276 1.64 11.56 -2.38
CA VAL A 276 2.62 10.73 -3.09
C VAL A 276 3.12 9.62 -2.20
N TYR A 277 3.49 8.50 -2.80
CA TYR A 277 3.73 7.26 -2.09
C TYR A 277 5.09 6.67 -2.41
N GLN A 278 5.71 6.04 -1.43
CA GLN A 278 6.82 5.12 -1.65
C GLN A 278 6.26 3.72 -1.85
N LEU A 279 6.76 3.04 -2.86
CA LEU A 279 6.33 1.68 -3.21
C LEU A 279 7.43 0.66 -2.89
N PRO A 280 7.06 -0.58 -2.56
CA PRO A 280 7.98 -1.70 -2.46
C PRO A 280 8.81 -1.87 -3.73
N GLU A 281 10.04 -2.36 -3.58
CA GLU A 281 11.01 -2.53 -4.68
C GLU A 281 10.43 -3.30 -5.88
N PHE A 282 9.67 -4.37 -5.64
CA PHE A 282 9.09 -5.16 -6.72
C PHE A 282 8.05 -4.37 -7.55
N LYS A 283 7.29 -3.46 -6.94
CA LYS A 283 6.36 -2.57 -7.66
C LYS A 283 7.12 -1.52 -8.46
N ARG A 284 8.19 -0.96 -7.88
CA ARG A 284 9.08 -0.01 -8.55
C ARG A 284 9.73 -0.64 -9.79
N SER A 285 10.23 -1.87 -9.66
CA SER A 285 10.83 -2.62 -10.77
C SER A 285 9.83 -2.84 -11.91
N MET A 286 8.55 -3.12 -11.62
CA MET A 286 7.51 -3.25 -12.65
C MET A 286 7.21 -1.92 -13.34
N LEU A 287 7.06 -0.82 -12.58
CA LEU A 287 6.72 0.50 -13.11
C LEU A 287 7.84 1.12 -13.95
N GLY A 288 9.09 0.79 -13.63
CA GLY A 288 10.28 1.25 -14.34
C GLY A 288 10.73 0.34 -15.49
N LYS A 289 9.97 -0.70 -15.85
CA LYS A 289 10.40 -1.64 -16.91
C LYS A 289 10.66 -0.93 -18.23
N ARG A 290 11.76 -1.34 -18.87
CA ARG A 290 12.18 -0.87 -20.20
C ARG A 290 12.02 -1.95 -21.26
N LEU A 291 12.01 -1.53 -22.53
CA LEU A 291 11.76 -2.44 -23.65
C LEU A 291 12.86 -3.49 -23.84
N ASP A 292 14.12 -3.12 -23.62
CA ASP A 292 15.28 -4.01 -23.69
C ASP A 292 15.28 -5.09 -22.61
N GLU A 293 14.70 -4.82 -21.44
CA GLU A 293 14.51 -5.83 -20.38
C GLU A 293 13.42 -6.87 -20.72
N LEU A 294 12.48 -6.51 -21.61
CA LEU A 294 11.35 -7.35 -21.99
C LEU A 294 11.59 -8.10 -23.30
N THR A 295 12.70 -7.84 -23.99
CA THR A 295 12.99 -8.41 -25.30
C THR A 295 14.34 -9.11 -25.34
N THR A 296 14.44 -10.11 -26.21
CA THR A 296 15.68 -10.77 -26.56
C THR A 296 15.82 -10.83 -28.08
N THR A 297 17.04 -10.63 -28.57
CA THR A 297 17.35 -10.78 -30.00
C THR A 297 17.63 -12.26 -30.28
N ALA A 298 16.88 -12.87 -31.19
CA ALA A 298 17.20 -14.22 -31.62
C ALA A 298 18.60 -14.23 -32.27
N ALA A 299 19.47 -15.16 -31.86
CA ALA A 299 20.70 -15.42 -32.60
C ALA A 299 20.33 -15.80 -34.05
N PRO A 300 21.10 -15.35 -35.07
CA PRO A 300 20.82 -15.77 -36.44
C PRO A 300 20.84 -17.29 -36.50
N GLU A 301 19.77 -17.90 -37.03
CA GLU A 301 19.74 -19.34 -37.29
C GLU A 301 21.01 -19.70 -38.05
N ALA A 302 21.87 -20.51 -37.43
CA ALA A 302 23.06 -21.03 -38.08
C ALA A 302 22.56 -21.80 -39.31
N GLY A 303 22.70 -21.18 -40.49
CA GLY A 303 22.27 -21.77 -41.75
C GLY A 303 22.84 -23.17 -41.86
N THR A 304 21.95 -24.15 -42.02
CA THR A 304 22.33 -25.53 -42.33
C THR A 304 23.21 -25.51 -43.57
N PRO A 305 24.49 -25.90 -43.51
CA PRO A 305 25.30 -26.00 -44.72
C PRO A 305 24.70 -27.09 -45.61
N GLN A 306 24.49 -26.74 -46.89
CA GLN A 306 24.03 -27.63 -47.97
C GLN A 306 24.96 -28.81 -48.18
#